data_AF-A0A6N7PMC9-F1
#
_entry.id   AF-A0A6N7PMC9-F1
#
_cell.length_a   1.000
_cell.length_b   1.000
_cell.length_c   1.000
_cell.angle_alpha   90.00
_cell.angle_beta   90.00
_cell.angle_gamma   90.00
#
_symmetry.space_group_name_H-M   'P 1'
#
loop_
_entity.id
_entity.type
_entity.pdbx_description
1 polymer ?
#
loop_
_entity_poly.entity_id
_entity_poly.type
_entity_poly.pdbx_seq_one_letter_code
_entity_poly.pdbx_strand_id
1 'polypeptide(L)'
;MRLVGQIHATLRGEVIHREPSFWEKIKQRLGGSPDLSTDRVRVAFEASALVDVIKRALVGLGFDNAVSLVVDDTVVFQDTDGKAGDLPDLMIAMSEHTSLFGSGFSELRLALEHEEAGLHLLVETRAFTEHPAGEPSAYVSIGGRIQDLEPRRGESAEEYRNRVTPLVADTTRLEGARLQFESFVSRLEHALRAAMPEAIITQKRAEALVVRPPREGAPEAKLEPSNPAYDPYTRYYPSPMGMMLDVMLISSFMHMMHAPMIHVVSPSGASVGSAADVAENPGLAEPGAETTAETGDGGDLGGDDFGGGDDFGGGDSGGGDFGDFGGFD
;
A
#
# COMPACT_ATOMS: atom_id res chain seq x y z
N MET A 1 13.46 -2.05 -9.59
CA MET A 1 12.79 -2.91 -8.60
C MET A 1 11.99 -1.98 -7.75
N ARG A 2 10.70 -2.25 -7.63
CA ARG A 2 9.77 -1.42 -6.88
C ARG A 2 9.36 -2.22 -5.67
N LEU A 3 9.46 -1.63 -4.49
CA LEU A 3 8.93 -2.23 -3.28
C LEU A 3 7.56 -1.60 -3.06
N VAL A 4 6.50 -2.40 -3.02
CA VAL A 4 5.14 -1.88 -2.92
C VAL A 4 4.43 -2.53 -1.75
N GLY A 5 3.85 -1.70 -0.90
CA GLY A 5 3.07 -2.08 0.26
C GLY A 5 1.72 -1.42 0.22
N GLN A 6 0.72 -2.06 0.80
CA GLN A 6 -0.62 -1.50 0.89
C GLN A 6 -1.28 -1.91 2.20
N ILE A 7 -1.76 -0.92 2.94
CA ILE A 7 -2.53 -1.10 4.16
C ILE A 7 -3.91 -0.48 3.94
N HIS A 8 -4.95 -1.23 4.27
CA HIS A 8 -6.33 -0.77 4.23
C HIS A 8 -6.76 -0.34 5.63
N ALA A 9 -7.38 0.83 5.73
CA ALA A 9 -7.98 1.31 6.95
C ALA A 9 -9.49 1.46 6.76
N THR A 10 -10.25 0.66 7.49
CA THR A 10 -11.72 0.69 7.48
C THR A 10 -12.23 1.27 8.78
N LEU A 11 -12.89 2.41 8.68
CA LEU A 11 -13.47 3.12 9.81
C LEU A 11 -14.99 2.88 9.83
N ARG A 12 -15.57 2.93 11.02
CA ARG A 12 -17.02 2.78 11.18
C ARG A 12 -17.71 4.02 10.62
N GLY A 13 -18.56 3.83 9.62
CA GLY A 13 -19.38 4.87 9.05
C GLY A 13 -20.87 4.57 9.13
N GLU A 14 -21.68 5.55 8.76
CA GLU A 14 -23.13 5.45 8.65
C GLU A 14 -23.53 5.17 7.20
N VAL A 15 -24.51 4.28 6.99
CA VAL A 15 -25.05 4.01 5.65
C VAL A 15 -25.75 5.27 5.15
N ILE A 16 -25.38 5.72 3.95
CA ILE A 16 -26.05 6.87 3.34
C ILE A 16 -27.44 6.42 2.90
N HIS A 17 -28.47 7.13 3.34
CA HIS A 17 -29.82 6.90 2.87
C HIS A 17 -30.15 7.81 1.68
N ARG A 18 -30.66 7.24 0.58
CA ARG A 18 -31.14 8.05 -0.54
C ARG A 18 -32.45 8.74 -0.19
N GLU A 19 -32.70 9.88 -0.81
CA GLU A 19 -34.03 10.49 -0.71
C GLU A 19 -35.09 9.56 -1.30
N PRO A 20 -36.23 9.36 -0.62
CA PRO A 20 -37.29 8.52 -1.14
C PRO A 20 -37.83 9.11 -2.45
N SER A 21 -37.93 8.28 -3.48
CA SER A 21 -38.58 8.64 -4.73
C SER A 21 -40.06 8.98 -4.51
N PHE A 22 -40.69 9.65 -5.48
CA PHE A 22 -42.11 10.01 -5.41
C PHE A 22 -43.02 8.79 -5.11
N TRP A 23 -42.73 7.64 -5.73
CA TRP A 23 -43.47 6.39 -5.50
C TRP A 23 -43.23 5.81 -4.10
N GLU A 24 -42.02 5.91 -3.58
CA GLU A 24 -41.69 5.44 -2.22
C GLU A 24 -42.33 6.33 -1.16
N LYS A 25 -42.41 7.64 -1.38
CA LYS A 25 -43.18 8.57 -0.53
C LYS A 25 -44.66 8.17 -0.48
N ILE A 26 -45.25 7.76 -1.62
CA ILE A 26 -46.63 7.25 -1.68
C ILE A 26 -46.74 5.92 -0.92
N LYS A 27 -45.83 4.97 -1.14
CA LYS A 27 -45.79 3.68 -0.44
C LYS A 27 -45.65 3.84 1.08
N GLN A 28 -44.86 4.81 1.52
CA GLN A 28 -44.69 5.17 2.92
C GLN A 28 -45.96 5.74 3.55
N ARG A 29 -46.72 6.56 2.81
CA ARG A 29 -48.04 7.04 3.25
C ARG A 29 -49.10 5.93 3.36
N LEU A 30 -48.91 4.82 2.64
CA LEU A 30 -49.76 3.63 2.71
C LEU A 30 -49.25 2.59 3.73
N GLY A 31 -48.28 2.95 4.59
CA GLY A 31 -47.78 2.10 5.67
C GLY A 31 -46.66 1.12 5.28
N GLY A 32 -46.09 1.24 4.08
CA GLY A 32 -44.91 0.46 3.69
C GLY A 32 -43.60 1.09 4.18
N SER A 33 -42.60 0.26 4.52
CA SER A 33 -41.23 0.70 4.79
C SER A 33 -40.37 0.61 3.51
N PRO A 34 -40.08 1.73 2.82
CA PRO A 34 -39.18 1.70 1.66
C PRO A 34 -37.74 1.44 2.12
N ASP A 35 -37.01 0.62 1.37
CA ASP A 35 -35.56 0.47 1.55
C ASP A 35 -34.87 1.67 0.90
N LEU A 36 -34.30 2.52 1.76
CA LEU A 36 -33.58 3.73 1.39
C LEU A 36 -32.07 3.55 1.57
N SER A 37 -31.61 2.37 1.98
CA SER A 37 -30.17 2.10 2.07
C SER A 37 -29.53 2.25 0.69
N THR A 38 -28.38 2.91 0.64
CA THR A 38 -27.50 2.89 -0.53
C THR A 38 -26.38 1.91 -0.28
N ASP A 39 -25.65 1.58 -1.34
CA ASP A 39 -24.40 0.85 -1.30
C ASP A 39 -23.22 1.72 -0.84
N ARG A 40 -23.47 2.90 -0.25
CA ARG A 40 -22.43 3.85 0.19
C ARG A 40 -22.48 4.07 1.69
N VAL A 41 -21.29 4.22 2.26
CA VAL A 41 -21.06 4.52 3.67
C VAL A 41 -20.38 5.88 3.76
N ARG A 42 -20.83 6.70 4.72
CA ARG A 42 -20.21 7.98 5.06
C ARG A 42 -19.49 7.86 6.40
N VAL A 43 -18.25 8.30 6.46
CA VAL A 43 -17.50 8.39 7.71
C VAL A 43 -17.34 9.85 8.12
N ALA A 44 -17.57 10.16 9.39
CA ALA A 44 -17.37 11.50 9.91
C ALA A 44 -15.91 11.71 10.29
N PHE A 45 -15.12 12.34 9.40
CA PHE A 45 -13.75 12.77 9.70
C PHE A 45 -13.54 14.25 9.40
N GLU A 46 -12.83 14.90 10.31
CA GLU A 46 -12.17 16.16 10.03
C GLU A 46 -10.82 15.87 9.37
N ALA A 47 -10.53 16.55 8.26
CA ALA A 47 -9.27 16.40 7.52
C ALA A 47 -8.04 16.56 8.43
N SER A 48 -8.08 17.59 9.30
CA SER A 48 -7.02 17.90 10.25
C SER A 48 -6.77 16.78 11.26
N ALA A 49 -7.84 16.17 11.79
CA ALA A 49 -7.74 15.07 12.73
C ALA A 49 -7.10 13.83 12.08
N LEU A 50 -7.50 13.51 10.84
CA LEU A 50 -6.91 12.40 10.11
C LEU A 50 -5.42 12.65 9.82
N VAL A 51 -5.05 13.84 9.35
CA VAL A 51 -3.65 14.20 9.10
C VAL A 51 -2.82 14.11 10.38
N ASP A 52 -3.31 14.61 11.52
CA ASP A 52 -2.57 14.53 12.79
C ASP A 52 -2.36 13.08 13.25
N VAL A 53 -3.36 12.23 13.08
CA VAL A 53 -3.27 10.80 13.41
C VAL A 53 -2.25 10.08 12.53
N ILE A 54 -2.31 10.26 11.21
CA ILE A 54 -1.36 9.66 10.26
C ILE A 54 0.06 10.18 10.51
N LYS A 55 0.20 11.48 10.70
CA LYS A 55 1.47 12.11 11.07
C LYS A 55 2.05 11.48 12.33
N ARG A 56 1.25 11.33 13.40
CA ARG A 56 1.73 10.76 14.67
C ARG A 56 2.25 9.34 14.49
N ALA A 57 1.57 8.53 13.67
CA ALA A 57 2.03 7.18 13.34
C ALA A 57 3.38 7.21 12.59
N LEU A 58 3.53 8.09 11.60
CA LEU A 58 4.73 8.15 10.74
C LEU A 58 5.93 8.82 11.43
N VAL A 59 5.72 9.86 12.23
CA VAL A 59 6.79 10.51 13.01
C VAL A 59 7.44 9.54 13.99
N GLY A 60 6.65 8.63 14.59
CA GLY A 60 7.17 7.55 15.44
C GLY A 60 8.08 6.58 14.70
N LEU A 61 8.04 6.56 13.36
CA LEU A 61 8.87 5.76 12.48
C LEU A 61 10.00 6.56 11.82
N GLY A 62 10.18 7.83 12.20
CA GLY A 62 11.27 8.68 11.70
C GLY A 62 10.92 9.55 10.49
N PHE A 63 9.66 9.60 10.04
CA PHE A 63 9.26 10.52 8.97
C PHE A 63 9.28 11.96 9.47
N ASP A 64 10.00 12.80 8.73
CA ASP A 64 10.09 14.25 8.95
C ASP A 64 9.90 15.07 7.68
N ASN A 65 9.77 14.42 6.52
CA ASN A 65 9.58 15.06 5.20
C ASN A 65 8.16 14.83 4.67
N ALA A 66 7.52 15.91 4.28
CA ALA A 66 6.22 15.95 3.63
C ALA A 66 6.41 16.21 2.14
N VAL A 67 5.75 15.43 1.29
CA VAL A 67 5.82 15.64 -0.17
C VAL A 67 4.63 16.46 -0.65
N SER A 68 3.42 16.13 -0.18
CA SER A 68 2.21 16.85 -0.58
C SER A 68 1.04 16.63 0.39
N LEU A 69 0.17 17.63 0.47
CA LEU A 69 -1.18 17.50 1.02
C LEU A 69 -2.18 18.12 0.04
N VAL A 70 -3.13 17.31 -0.41
CA VAL A 70 -4.23 17.72 -1.30
C VAL A 70 -5.55 17.33 -0.64
N VAL A 71 -6.50 18.26 -0.60
CA VAL A 71 -7.85 18.04 -0.09
C VAL A 71 -8.84 18.55 -1.14
N ASP A 72 -9.71 17.68 -1.65
CA ASP A 72 -10.72 18.01 -2.67
C ASP A 72 -10.14 18.83 -3.85
N ASP A 73 -9.08 18.30 -4.46
CA ASP A 73 -8.30 18.92 -5.55
C ASP A 73 -7.62 20.25 -5.21
N THR A 74 -7.74 20.74 -3.97
CA THR A 74 -7.01 21.91 -3.47
C THR A 74 -5.66 21.48 -2.92
N VAL A 75 -4.58 21.97 -3.52
CA VAL A 75 -3.22 21.76 -3.02
C VAL A 75 -3.02 22.65 -1.79
N VAL A 76 -2.90 22.02 -0.64
CA VAL A 76 -2.68 22.68 0.65
C VAL A 76 -1.18 22.85 0.89
N PHE A 77 -0.41 21.82 0.54
CA PHE A 77 1.04 21.79 0.68
C PHE A 77 1.64 20.99 -0.48
N GLN A 78 2.78 21.44 -0.99
CA GLN A 78 3.60 20.70 -1.93
C GLN A 78 5.05 21.12 -1.76
N ASP A 79 5.94 20.16 -1.51
CA ASP A 79 7.37 20.41 -1.54
C ASP A 79 7.87 20.33 -2.99
N THR A 80 8.26 21.48 -3.54
CA THR A 80 8.82 21.57 -4.89
C THR A 80 10.34 21.46 -4.90
N ASP A 81 10.98 21.68 -3.75
CA ASP A 81 12.43 21.87 -3.66
C ASP A 81 13.15 20.67 -3.03
N GLY A 82 12.42 19.69 -2.49
CA GLY A 82 13.01 18.53 -1.80
C GLY A 82 13.64 18.95 -0.48
N LYS A 83 12.98 19.85 0.26
CA LYS A 83 13.50 20.44 1.48
C LYS A 83 13.34 19.45 2.63
N ALA A 84 14.46 19.06 3.24
CA ALA A 84 14.43 18.21 4.42
C ALA A 84 13.74 18.90 5.63
N GLY A 85 13.01 18.12 6.41
CA GLY A 85 12.38 18.48 7.67
C GLY A 85 11.19 19.44 7.53
N ASP A 86 10.44 19.35 6.44
CA ASP A 86 9.34 20.28 6.08
C ASP A 86 7.95 19.82 6.58
N LEU A 87 7.85 18.72 7.31
CA LEU A 87 6.62 18.31 7.96
C LEU A 87 5.99 19.39 8.88
N PRO A 88 6.75 20.22 9.62
CA PRO A 88 6.19 21.38 10.33
C PRO A 88 5.55 22.41 9.39
N ASP A 89 6.14 22.64 8.21
CA ASP A 89 5.64 23.59 7.22
C ASP A 89 4.29 23.12 6.66
N LEU A 90 4.12 21.81 6.41
CA LEU A 90 2.83 21.20 6.08
C LEU A 90 1.76 21.48 7.15
N MET A 91 2.12 21.37 8.43
CA MET A 91 1.16 21.59 9.53
C MET A 91 0.72 23.05 9.61
N ILE A 92 1.65 23.99 9.37
CA ILE A 92 1.32 25.42 9.28
C ILE A 92 0.35 25.64 8.11
N ALA A 93 0.69 25.14 6.92
CA ALA A 93 -0.16 25.27 5.74
C ALA A 93 -1.57 24.69 5.98
N MET A 94 -1.68 23.52 6.61
CA MET A 94 -2.97 22.92 6.97
C MET A 94 -3.78 23.80 7.93
N SER A 95 -3.13 24.39 8.93
CA SER A 95 -3.80 25.27 9.91
C SER A 95 -4.36 26.55 9.25
N GLU A 96 -3.64 27.10 8.27
CA GLU A 96 -4.06 28.28 7.51
C GLU A 96 -5.27 27.98 6.60
N HIS A 97 -5.39 26.74 6.12
CA HIS A 97 -6.45 26.31 5.22
C HIS A 97 -7.61 25.59 5.94
N THR A 98 -7.56 25.41 7.26
CA THR A 98 -8.58 24.64 8.01
C THR A 98 -10.00 25.19 7.81
N SER A 99 -10.15 26.50 7.63
CA SER A 99 -11.44 27.14 7.37
C SER A 99 -12.05 26.80 6.00
N LEU A 100 -11.22 26.40 5.02
CA LEU A 100 -11.67 26.03 3.68
C LEU A 100 -12.30 24.63 3.62
N PHE A 101 -11.94 23.76 4.55
CA PHE A 101 -12.43 22.37 4.57
C PHE A 101 -13.79 22.24 5.28
N GLY A 102 -14.34 23.33 5.82
CA GLY A 102 -15.71 23.38 6.34
C GLY A 102 -16.09 22.20 7.24
N SER A 103 -17.18 21.51 6.90
CA SER A 103 -17.73 20.37 7.64
C SER A 103 -17.26 18.99 7.14
N GLY A 104 -16.26 18.92 6.26
CA GLY A 104 -15.75 17.67 5.71
C GLY A 104 -15.08 17.82 4.35
N PHE A 105 -14.45 16.74 3.90
CA PHE A 105 -13.80 16.62 2.60
C PHE A 105 -14.38 15.43 1.83
N SER A 106 -14.23 15.35 0.52
CA SER A 106 -14.55 14.15 -0.27
C SER A 106 -13.36 13.22 -0.37
N GLU A 107 -12.19 13.76 -0.72
CA GLU A 107 -10.91 13.06 -0.80
C GLU A 107 -9.80 13.86 -0.10
N LEU A 108 -9.02 13.17 0.72
CA LEU A 108 -7.75 13.66 1.25
C LEU A 108 -6.61 12.80 0.72
N ARG A 109 -5.53 13.43 0.26
CA ARG A 109 -4.29 12.78 -0.15
C ARG A 109 -3.11 13.42 0.56
N LEU A 110 -2.42 12.63 1.36
CA LEU A 110 -1.24 13.03 2.12
C LEU A 110 -0.07 12.14 1.74
N ALA A 111 1.05 12.72 1.30
CA ALA A 111 2.27 11.98 0.98
C ALA A 111 3.43 12.47 1.84
N LEU A 112 4.14 11.52 2.46
CA LEU A 112 5.34 11.76 3.26
C LEU A 112 6.44 10.81 2.81
N GLU A 113 7.69 11.22 2.97
CA GLU A 113 8.85 10.40 2.63
C GLU A 113 9.84 10.26 3.77
N HIS A 114 10.61 9.18 3.71
CA HIS A 114 11.64 8.84 4.69
C HIS A 114 12.74 8.02 4.03
N GLU A 115 13.94 8.10 4.60
CA GLU A 115 15.06 7.27 4.20
C GLU A 115 15.46 6.36 5.36
N GLU A 116 15.38 5.04 5.15
CA GLU A 116 15.72 4.04 6.17
C GLU A 116 16.55 2.91 5.54
N ALA A 117 17.72 2.62 6.12
CA ALA A 117 18.54 1.46 5.73
C ALA A 117 18.88 1.36 4.22
N GLY A 118 19.03 2.50 3.53
CA GLY A 118 19.29 2.56 2.08
C GLY A 118 18.04 2.42 1.21
N LEU A 119 16.85 2.39 1.83
CA LEU A 119 15.57 2.53 1.16
C LEU A 119 15.13 3.99 1.22
N HIS A 120 14.73 4.54 0.07
CA HIS A 120 13.90 5.73 0.01
C HIS A 120 12.45 5.24 -0.01
N LEU A 121 11.67 5.67 0.97
CA LEU A 121 10.30 5.25 1.23
C LEU A 121 9.36 6.44 1.02
N LEU A 122 8.24 6.19 0.35
CA LEU A 122 7.19 7.16 0.12
C LEU A 122 5.86 6.55 0.55
N VAL A 123 5.19 7.19 1.50
CA VAL A 123 3.90 6.76 2.03
C VAL A 123 2.84 7.76 1.58
N GLU A 124 1.91 7.31 0.74
CA GLU A 124 0.73 8.06 0.35
C GLU A 124 -0.50 7.51 1.10
N THR A 125 -1.18 8.36 1.85
CA THR A 125 -2.49 8.07 2.43
C THR A 125 -3.56 8.77 1.62
N ARG A 126 -4.49 7.99 1.05
CA ARG A 126 -5.72 8.48 0.42
C ARG A 126 -6.93 8.08 1.24
N ALA A 127 -7.73 9.06 1.67
CA ALA A 127 -8.91 8.83 2.48
C ALA A 127 -10.16 9.43 1.85
N PHE A 128 -11.28 8.76 2.08
CA PHE A 128 -12.57 9.07 1.47
C PHE A 128 -13.65 9.14 2.54
N THR A 129 -14.33 10.28 2.61
CA THR A 129 -15.48 10.46 3.52
C THR A 129 -16.67 9.64 3.05
N GLU A 130 -16.82 9.41 1.74
CA GLU A 130 -17.86 8.55 1.18
C GLU A 130 -17.27 7.48 0.27
N HIS A 131 -17.51 6.21 0.59
CA HIS A 131 -16.99 5.07 -0.17
C HIS A 131 -18.05 3.95 -0.29
N PRO A 132 -17.90 3.01 -1.24
CA PRO A 132 -18.76 1.85 -1.35
C PRO A 132 -18.73 0.99 -0.07
N ALA A 133 -19.87 0.41 0.29
CA ALA A 133 -19.97 -0.49 1.43
C ALA A 133 -19.06 -1.71 1.24
N GLY A 134 -18.24 -2.00 2.25
CA GLY A 134 -17.25 -3.09 2.20
C GLY A 134 -15.89 -2.70 1.61
N GLU A 135 -15.76 -1.49 1.04
CA GLU A 135 -14.45 -0.93 0.69
C GLU A 135 -13.83 -0.19 1.89
N PRO A 136 -12.50 -0.07 1.94
CA PRO A 136 -11.85 0.68 2.99
C PRO A 136 -12.07 2.20 2.83
N SER A 137 -12.23 2.88 3.96
CA SER A 137 -12.33 4.35 4.02
C SER A 137 -11.01 5.06 3.72
N ALA A 138 -9.88 4.37 3.84
CA ALA A 138 -8.58 4.90 3.45
C ALA A 138 -7.61 3.80 2.99
N TYR A 139 -6.76 4.19 2.05
CA TYR A 139 -5.66 3.39 1.52
C TYR A 139 -4.35 4.06 1.91
N VAL A 140 -3.47 3.30 2.56
CA VAL A 140 -2.08 3.70 2.82
C VAL A 140 -1.20 2.91 1.88
N SER A 141 -0.77 3.55 0.81
CA SER A 141 0.09 3.00 -0.23
C SER A 141 1.54 3.34 0.09
N ILE A 142 2.40 2.34 0.12
CA ILE A 142 3.82 2.48 0.41
C ILE A 142 4.59 2.13 -0.85
N GLY A 143 5.38 3.06 -1.36
CA GLY A 143 6.39 2.80 -2.36
C GLY A 143 7.77 2.82 -1.72
N GLY A 144 8.66 1.95 -2.16
CA GLY A 144 10.05 1.91 -1.74
C GLY A 144 10.99 1.75 -2.93
N ARG A 145 12.16 2.36 -2.82
CA ARG A 145 13.27 2.29 -3.78
C ARG A 145 14.57 2.04 -3.06
N ILE A 146 15.40 1.16 -3.62
CA ILE A 146 16.79 1.04 -3.18
C ILE A 146 17.53 2.26 -3.71
N GLN A 147 18.01 3.14 -2.84
CA GLN A 147 18.67 4.39 -3.21
C GLN A 147 19.85 4.16 -4.17
N ASP A 148 20.62 3.11 -3.93
CA ASP A 148 21.75 2.73 -4.78
C ASP A 148 21.34 2.36 -6.22
N LEU A 149 20.07 2.03 -6.46
CA LEU A 149 19.54 1.76 -7.80
C LEU A 149 18.88 2.98 -8.43
N GLU A 150 18.70 4.08 -7.71
CA GLU A 150 18.09 5.29 -8.27
C GLU A 150 19.09 6.05 -9.18
N PRO A 151 18.59 6.72 -10.24
CA PRO A 151 19.42 7.57 -11.08
C PRO A 151 19.91 8.79 -10.30
N ARG A 152 21.17 9.18 -10.53
CA ARG A 152 21.74 10.38 -9.92
C ARG A 152 21.53 11.58 -10.83
N ARG A 153 21.43 12.78 -10.24
CA ARG A 153 21.26 14.02 -11.01
C ARG A 153 22.44 14.21 -11.96
N GLY A 154 22.14 14.33 -13.26
CA GLY A 154 23.14 14.52 -14.32
C GLY A 154 23.83 13.24 -14.79
N GLU A 155 23.47 12.08 -14.26
CA GLU A 155 23.99 10.78 -14.69
C GLU A 155 23.45 10.41 -16.07
N SER A 156 24.33 10.05 -16.99
CA SER A 156 23.94 9.54 -18.30
C SER A 156 23.40 8.11 -18.20
N ALA A 157 22.64 7.67 -19.22
CA ALA A 157 22.11 6.31 -19.26
C ALA A 157 23.23 5.24 -19.23
N GLU A 158 24.38 5.51 -19.85
CA GLU A 158 25.51 4.58 -19.87
C GLU A 158 26.20 4.49 -18.50
N GLU A 159 26.44 5.62 -17.84
CA GLU A 159 26.98 5.66 -16.47
C GLU A 159 26.05 4.94 -15.49
N TYR A 160 24.74 5.23 -15.57
CA TYR A 160 23.73 4.57 -14.77
C TYR A 160 23.75 3.05 -14.97
N ARG A 161 23.76 2.59 -16.24
CA ARG A 161 23.86 1.15 -16.56
C ARG A 161 25.09 0.52 -15.92
N ASN A 162 26.26 1.11 -16.13
CA ASN A 162 27.54 0.56 -15.68
C ASN A 162 27.59 0.45 -14.16
N ARG A 163 27.01 1.43 -13.45
CA ARG A 163 26.93 1.43 -11.99
C ARG A 163 25.92 0.42 -11.45
N VAL A 164 24.75 0.33 -12.06
CA VAL A 164 23.60 -0.44 -11.54
C VAL A 164 23.67 -1.92 -11.91
N THR A 165 24.27 -2.28 -13.04
CA THR A 165 24.41 -3.68 -13.51
C THR A 165 24.97 -4.63 -12.44
N PRO A 166 26.09 -4.35 -11.76
CA PRO A 166 26.59 -5.25 -10.73
C PRO A 166 25.68 -5.33 -9.51
N LEU A 167 24.88 -4.28 -9.23
CA LEU A 167 24.00 -4.22 -8.07
C LEU A 167 22.72 -5.02 -8.27
N VAL A 168 22.16 -5.02 -9.49
CA VAL A 168 20.96 -5.82 -9.81
C VAL A 168 21.27 -7.32 -9.89
N ALA A 169 22.53 -7.69 -10.08
CA ALA A 169 23.00 -9.07 -10.03
C ALA A 169 23.22 -9.60 -8.59
N ASP A 170 23.24 -8.73 -7.59
CA ASP A 170 23.44 -9.10 -6.18
C ASP A 170 22.10 -9.45 -5.53
N THR A 171 21.74 -10.74 -5.59
CA THR A 171 20.49 -11.26 -5.01
C THR A 171 20.41 -11.06 -3.50
N THR A 172 21.54 -11.11 -2.79
CA THR A 172 21.55 -10.96 -1.33
C THR A 172 21.15 -9.55 -0.94
N ARG A 173 21.63 -8.55 -1.70
CA ARG A 173 21.23 -7.15 -1.51
C ARG A 173 19.75 -6.93 -1.80
N LEU A 174 19.23 -7.48 -2.91
CA LEU A 174 17.81 -7.33 -3.27
C LEU A 174 16.89 -7.96 -2.23
N GLU A 175 17.23 -9.16 -1.74
CA GLU A 175 16.48 -9.84 -0.69
C GLU A 175 16.57 -9.09 0.66
N GLY A 176 17.75 -8.57 1.02
CA GLY A 176 17.91 -7.74 2.21
C GLY A 176 17.01 -6.51 2.19
N ALA A 177 16.95 -5.82 1.05
CA ALA A 177 16.07 -4.67 0.84
C ALA A 177 14.57 -5.04 0.92
N ARG A 178 14.17 -6.18 0.34
CA ARG A 178 12.80 -6.70 0.44
C ARG A 178 12.40 -6.95 1.89
N LEU A 179 13.23 -7.67 2.64
CA LEU A 179 12.96 -7.98 4.05
C LEU A 179 12.89 -6.73 4.94
N GLN A 180 13.77 -5.74 4.69
CA GLN A 180 13.73 -4.45 5.37
C GLN A 180 12.42 -3.71 5.09
N PHE A 181 11.98 -3.71 3.83
CA PHE A 181 10.71 -3.10 3.44
C PHE A 181 9.50 -3.79 4.06
N GLU A 182 9.45 -5.12 4.06
CA GLU A 182 8.38 -5.88 4.72
C GLU A 182 8.32 -5.59 6.22
N SER A 183 9.48 -5.51 6.86
CA SER A 183 9.58 -5.10 8.27
C SER A 183 9.04 -3.68 8.48
N PHE A 184 9.38 -2.74 7.59
CA PHE A 184 8.85 -1.38 7.63
C PHE A 184 7.32 -1.35 7.52
N VAL A 185 6.74 -2.02 6.51
CA VAL A 185 5.28 -2.05 6.30
C VAL A 185 4.57 -2.64 7.53
N SER A 186 5.14 -3.70 8.13
CA SER A 186 4.59 -4.26 9.36
C SER A 186 4.64 -3.25 10.52
N ARG A 187 5.76 -2.55 10.74
CA ARG A 187 5.85 -1.50 11.77
C ARG A 187 4.86 -0.36 11.53
N LEU A 188 4.67 0.04 10.27
CA LEU A 188 3.67 1.03 9.89
C LEU A 188 2.25 0.57 10.21
N GLU A 189 1.89 -0.67 9.90
CA GLU A 189 0.60 -1.24 10.26
C GLU A 189 0.35 -1.17 11.77
N HIS A 190 1.33 -1.56 12.59
CA HIS A 190 1.24 -1.48 14.04
C HIS A 190 1.10 -0.05 14.55
N ALA A 191 1.87 0.89 13.98
CA ALA A 191 1.78 2.32 14.33
C ALA A 191 0.41 2.91 13.99
N LEU A 192 -0.14 2.57 12.82
CA LEU A 192 -1.48 2.99 12.40
C LEU A 192 -2.57 2.41 13.30
N ARG A 193 -2.45 1.13 13.67
CA ARG A 193 -3.40 0.47 14.59
C ARG A 193 -3.38 1.11 15.98
N ALA A 194 -2.20 1.51 16.47
CA ALA A 194 -2.06 2.23 17.73
C ALA A 194 -2.62 3.66 17.66
N ALA A 195 -2.44 4.34 16.52
CA ALA A 195 -2.93 5.71 16.32
C ALA A 195 -4.45 5.77 16.06
N MET A 196 -5.04 4.70 15.51
CA MET A 196 -6.46 4.58 15.16
C MET A 196 -7.10 3.34 15.81
N PRO A 197 -7.31 3.31 17.14
CA PRO A 197 -7.81 2.12 17.83
C PRO A 197 -9.23 1.70 17.41
N GLU A 198 -10.01 2.62 16.84
CA GLU A 198 -11.37 2.33 16.34
C GLU A 198 -11.39 1.85 14.88
N ALA A 199 -10.26 1.95 14.17
CA ALA A 199 -10.13 1.50 12.79
C ALA A 199 -9.79 0.01 12.72
N ILE A 200 -10.34 -0.66 11.71
CA ILE A 200 -9.85 -1.96 11.28
C ILE A 200 -8.71 -1.71 10.30
N ILE A 201 -7.49 -1.97 10.74
CA ILE A 201 -6.28 -1.85 9.93
C ILE A 201 -5.89 -3.24 9.44
N THR A 202 -5.75 -3.40 8.13
CA THR A 202 -5.35 -4.67 7.50
C THR A 202 -4.25 -4.44 6.49
N GLN A 203 -3.06 -4.99 6.73
CA GLN A 203 -2.03 -5.11 5.70
C GLN A 203 -2.51 -6.07 4.61
N LYS A 204 -2.60 -5.58 3.37
CA LYS A 204 -2.95 -6.41 2.21
C LYS A 204 -1.73 -6.95 1.50
N ARG A 205 -0.65 -6.15 1.47
CA ARG A 205 0.55 -6.46 0.68
C ARG A 205 1.79 -5.80 1.25
N ALA A 206 2.92 -6.48 1.10
CA ALA A 206 4.27 -5.94 1.15
C ALA A 206 5.15 -6.83 0.27
N GLU A 207 5.42 -6.40 -0.96
CA GLU A 207 6.04 -7.25 -1.98
C GLU A 207 7.10 -6.47 -2.79
N ALA A 208 8.06 -7.20 -3.34
CA ALA A 208 8.97 -6.68 -4.36
C ALA A 208 8.41 -6.97 -5.75
N LEU A 209 8.25 -5.92 -6.55
CA LEU A 209 7.67 -5.95 -7.88
C LEU A 209 8.67 -5.48 -8.94
N VAL A 210 8.58 -6.08 -10.13
CA VAL A 210 9.14 -5.52 -11.36
C VAL A 210 8.04 -5.41 -12.39
N VAL A 211 7.89 -4.21 -12.95
CA VAL A 211 6.85 -3.92 -13.94
C VAL A 211 7.41 -4.16 -15.32
N ARG A 212 6.72 -4.99 -16.11
CA ARG A 212 7.11 -5.21 -17.51
C ARG A 212 6.98 -3.91 -18.31
N PRO A 213 7.82 -3.71 -19.34
CA PRO A 213 7.65 -2.61 -20.27
C PRO A 213 6.24 -2.63 -20.89
N PRO A 214 5.57 -1.47 -21.02
CA PRO A 214 4.30 -1.39 -21.70
C PRO A 214 4.46 -1.73 -23.17
N ARG A 215 3.39 -2.27 -23.77
CA ARG A 215 3.30 -2.43 -25.22
C ARG A 215 3.33 -1.04 -25.87
N GLU A 216 4.07 -0.92 -26.97
CA GLU A 216 4.14 0.34 -27.72
C GLU A 216 2.73 0.82 -28.10
N GLY A 217 2.43 2.08 -27.81
CA GLY A 217 1.13 2.69 -28.05
C GLY A 217 0.02 2.32 -27.05
N ALA A 218 0.31 1.53 -26.00
CA ALA A 218 -0.65 1.31 -24.93
C ALA A 218 -0.91 2.63 -24.18
N PRO A 219 -2.19 2.99 -23.92
CA PRO A 219 -2.50 4.17 -23.13
C PRO A 219 -1.97 3.97 -21.70
N GLU A 220 -1.42 5.05 -21.13
CA GLU A 220 -1.01 5.06 -19.73
C GLU A 220 -2.26 4.93 -18.85
N ALA A 221 -2.40 3.79 -18.18
CA ALA A 221 -3.51 3.54 -17.29
C ALA A 221 -3.31 4.36 -16.00
N LYS A 222 -4.29 5.19 -15.64
CA LYS A 222 -4.35 5.76 -14.30
C LYS A 222 -4.69 4.62 -13.34
N LEU A 223 -3.73 4.24 -12.51
CA LEU A 223 -3.93 3.22 -11.50
C LEU A 223 -4.65 3.81 -10.29
N GLU A 224 -5.75 3.18 -9.89
CA GLU A 224 -6.43 3.50 -8.63
C GLU A 224 -5.59 3.02 -7.42
N PRO A 225 -5.72 3.63 -6.24
CA PRO A 225 -4.95 3.26 -5.05
C PRO A 225 -5.14 1.82 -4.63
N SER A 226 -6.32 1.24 -4.92
CA SER A 226 -6.64 -0.15 -4.66
C SER A 226 -5.93 -1.11 -5.63
N ASN A 227 -5.39 -0.62 -6.75
CA ASN A 227 -4.73 -1.46 -7.73
C ASN A 227 -3.43 -2.07 -7.15
N PRO A 228 -3.20 -3.38 -7.31
CA PRO A 228 -2.02 -4.04 -6.73
C PRO A 228 -0.67 -3.55 -7.27
N ALA A 229 -0.62 -2.89 -8.43
CA ALA A 229 0.58 -2.26 -8.98
C ALA A 229 0.61 -0.74 -8.80
N TYR A 230 -0.31 -0.18 -8.01
CA TYR A 230 -0.26 1.21 -7.62
C TYR A 230 1.04 1.49 -6.87
N ASP A 231 1.82 2.45 -7.37
CA ASP A 231 3.09 2.84 -6.78
C ASP A 231 3.14 4.36 -6.64
N PRO A 232 3.08 4.90 -5.41
CA PRO A 232 3.09 6.34 -5.21
C PRO A 232 4.35 6.98 -5.81
N TYR A 233 5.49 6.28 -5.90
CA TYR A 233 6.71 6.86 -6.49
C TYR A 233 6.50 7.35 -7.91
N THR A 234 5.74 6.61 -8.73
CA THR A 234 5.55 7.00 -10.13
C THR A 234 4.76 8.31 -10.28
N ARG A 235 3.98 8.68 -9.27
CA ARG A 235 3.21 9.91 -9.23
C ARG A 235 4.08 11.11 -8.87
N TYR A 236 4.92 10.95 -7.84
CA TYR A 236 5.70 12.04 -7.26
C TYR A 236 7.08 12.20 -7.89
N TYR A 237 7.65 11.09 -8.37
CA TYR A 237 9.00 11.02 -8.94
C TYR A 237 8.99 10.27 -10.29
N PRO A 238 8.39 10.86 -11.34
CA PRO A 238 8.42 10.25 -12.67
C PRO A 238 9.87 10.21 -13.18
N SER A 239 10.43 9.01 -13.29
CA SER A 239 11.79 8.79 -13.77
C SER A 239 11.80 8.09 -15.12
N PRO A 240 12.39 8.69 -16.18
CA PRO A 240 12.52 8.03 -17.48
C PRO A 240 13.44 6.80 -17.42
N MET A 241 14.32 6.73 -16.42
CA MET A 241 15.24 5.59 -16.23
C MET A 241 14.59 4.42 -15.50
N GLY A 242 13.38 4.58 -14.94
CA GLY A 242 12.66 3.50 -14.25
C GLY A 242 12.43 2.29 -15.15
N MET A 243 12.06 2.51 -16.41
CA MET A 243 11.90 1.43 -17.39
C MET A 243 13.22 0.71 -17.68
N MET A 244 14.33 1.45 -17.75
CA MET A 244 15.64 0.85 -17.97
C MET A 244 16.05 -0.04 -16.80
N LEU A 245 15.80 0.39 -15.56
CA LEU A 245 16.04 -0.43 -14.36
C LEU A 245 15.20 -1.72 -14.39
N ASP A 246 13.92 -1.61 -14.73
CA ASP A 246 13.02 -2.76 -14.79
C ASP A 246 13.50 -3.78 -15.84
N VAL A 247 13.92 -3.32 -17.03
CA VAL A 247 14.52 -4.18 -18.07
C VAL A 247 15.83 -4.83 -17.61
N MET A 248 16.71 -4.08 -16.93
CA MET A 248 17.96 -4.61 -16.40
C MET A 248 17.74 -5.70 -15.37
N LEU A 249 16.75 -5.54 -14.48
CA LEU A 249 16.39 -6.55 -13.48
C LEU A 249 15.82 -7.81 -14.13
N ILE A 250 14.86 -7.66 -15.05
CA ILE A 250 14.30 -8.79 -15.80
C ILE A 250 15.41 -9.58 -16.50
N SER A 251 16.30 -8.87 -17.21
CA SER A 251 17.45 -9.50 -17.88
C SER A 251 18.38 -10.18 -16.89
N SER A 252 18.62 -9.59 -15.72
CA SER A 252 19.45 -10.19 -14.68
C SER A 252 18.84 -11.48 -14.16
N PHE A 253 17.53 -11.52 -13.90
CA PHE A 253 16.83 -12.71 -13.39
C PHE A 253 16.91 -13.90 -14.36
N MET A 254 16.83 -13.64 -15.67
CA MET A 254 16.98 -14.70 -16.70
C MET A 254 18.34 -15.40 -16.68
N HIS A 255 19.35 -14.78 -16.07
CA HIS A 255 20.71 -15.32 -15.98
C HIS A 255 21.08 -15.81 -14.57
N MET A 256 20.17 -15.71 -13.60
CA MET A 256 20.40 -16.19 -12.23
C MET A 256 20.03 -17.68 -12.11
N MET A 257 20.84 -18.44 -11.36
CA MET A 257 20.48 -19.82 -10.99
C MET A 257 19.37 -19.89 -9.93
N HIS A 258 19.26 -18.86 -9.10
CA HIS A 258 18.22 -18.73 -8.07
C HIS A 258 17.68 -17.30 -8.11
N ALA A 259 16.52 -17.13 -8.76
CA ALA A 259 15.87 -15.84 -8.82
C ALA A 259 15.34 -15.45 -7.43
N PRO A 260 15.44 -14.16 -7.05
CA PRO A 260 14.85 -13.64 -5.82
C PRO A 260 13.31 -13.75 -5.83
N MET A 261 12.68 -13.66 -4.66
CA MET A 261 11.22 -13.66 -4.50
C MET A 261 10.64 -12.31 -4.93
N ILE A 262 10.63 -12.08 -6.24
CA ILE A 262 10.14 -10.86 -6.88
C ILE A 262 9.01 -11.24 -7.83
N HIS A 263 7.90 -10.52 -7.74
CA HIS A 263 6.79 -10.69 -8.67
C HIS A 263 6.95 -9.80 -9.89
N VAL A 264 6.62 -10.35 -11.05
CA VAL A 264 6.55 -9.61 -12.31
C VAL A 264 5.09 -9.30 -12.60
N VAL A 265 4.81 -8.03 -12.84
CA VAL A 265 3.45 -7.54 -13.11
C VAL A 265 3.39 -6.78 -14.44
N SER A 266 2.24 -6.78 -15.07
CA SER A 266 1.97 -5.89 -16.20
C SER A 266 1.87 -4.43 -15.73
N PRO A 267 1.95 -3.45 -16.65
CA PRO A 267 1.64 -2.05 -16.33
C PRO A 267 0.22 -1.81 -15.78
N SER A 268 -0.73 -2.71 -16.07
CA SER A 268 -2.10 -2.64 -15.51
C SER A 268 -2.21 -3.24 -14.10
N GLY A 269 -1.14 -3.88 -13.61
CA GLY A 269 -1.08 -4.60 -12.34
C GLY A 269 -1.55 -6.04 -12.38
N ALA A 270 -1.82 -6.59 -13.56
CA ALA A 270 -2.07 -8.02 -13.70
C ALA A 270 -0.79 -8.81 -13.38
N SER A 271 -0.92 -9.84 -12.55
CA SER A 271 0.18 -10.75 -12.25
C SER A 271 0.62 -11.48 -13.52
N VAL A 272 1.93 -11.58 -13.73
CA VAL A 272 2.54 -12.31 -14.84
C VAL A 272 3.16 -13.60 -14.33
N GLY A 273 3.74 -13.55 -13.14
CA GLY A 273 4.44 -14.65 -12.49
C GLY A 273 5.50 -14.14 -11.52
N SER A 274 6.30 -15.05 -10.99
CA SER A 274 7.52 -14.74 -10.23
C SER A 274 8.72 -14.52 -11.17
N ALA A 275 9.80 -13.97 -10.64
CA ALA A 275 11.07 -13.87 -11.35
C ALA A 275 11.63 -15.24 -11.74
N ALA A 276 11.34 -16.30 -10.98
CA ALA A 276 11.68 -17.67 -11.33
C ALA A 276 10.88 -18.15 -12.56
N ASP A 277 9.57 -17.90 -12.61
CA ASP A 277 8.72 -18.27 -13.75
C ASP A 277 9.21 -17.57 -15.04
N VAL A 278 9.62 -16.31 -14.93
CA VAL A 278 10.19 -15.54 -16.06
C VAL A 278 11.57 -16.06 -16.46
N ALA A 279 12.39 -16.51 -15.51
CA ALA A 279 13.69 -17.11 -15.83
C ALA A 279 13.53 -18.45 -16.56
N GLU A 280 12.55 -19.27 -16.16
CA GLU A 280 12.22 -20.54 -16.84
C GLU A 280 11.55 -20.33 -18.20
N ASN A 281 10.70 -19.30 -18.31
CA ASN A 281 9.95 -18.97 -19.53
C ASN A 281 10.15 -17.49 -19.93
N PRO A 282 11.27 -17.13 -20.59
CA PRO A 282 11.59 -15.74 -20.93
C PRO A 282 10.52 -15.01 -21.75
N GLY A 283 9.68 -15.74 -22.51
CA GLY A 283 8.56 -15.17 -23.24
C GLY A 283 7.53 -14.46 -22.35
N LEU A 284 7.45 -14.80 -21.05
CA LEU A 284 6.60 -14.09 -20.09
C LEU A 284 7.05 -12.63 -19.86
N ALA A 285 8.32 -12.30 -20.11
CA ALA A 285 8.81 -10.92 -20.02
C ALA A 285 8.41 -10.05 -21.22
N GLU A 286 7.99 -10.65 -22.34
CA GLU A 286 7.72 -9.90 -23.56
C GLU A 286 6.42 -9.05 -23.45
N PRO A 287 6.43 -7.82 -24.00
CA PRO A 287 5.26 -6.97 -23.99
C PRO A 287 4.13 -7.59 -24.83
N GLY A 288 2.99 -7.85 -24.20
CA GLY A 288 1.83 -8.46 -24.86
C GLY A 288 1.76 -9.98 -24.79
N ALA A 289 2.67 -10.64 -24.08
CA ALA A 289 2.44 -12.01 -23.63
C ALA A 289 1.28 -11.99 -22.62
N GLU A 290 0.08 -12.32 -23.11
CA GLU A 290 -1.08 -12.60 -22.28
C GLU A 290 -0.85 -13.96 -21.62
N THR A 291 -0.70 -13.96 -20.30
CA THR A 291 -0.91 -15.18 -19.55
C THR A 291 -2.38 -15.52 -19.75
N THR A 292 -2.64 -16.56 -20.54
CA THR A 292 -3.86 -17.38 -20.41
C THR A 292 -3.75 -18.11 -19.07
N ALA A 293 -3.67 -17.35 -17.98
CA ALA A 293 -3.96 -17.86 -16.67
C ALA A 293 -5.44 -18.20 -16.74
N GLU A 294 -5.73 -19.46 -17.07
CA GLU A 294 -6.95 -20.11 -16.64
C GLU A 294 -7.09 -19.71 -15.18
N THR A 295 -8.01 -18.80 -14.90
CA THR A 295 -8.48 -18.49 -13.56
C THR A 295 -9.00 -19.82 -13.05
N GLY A 296 -8.12 -20.56 -12.38
CA GLY A 296 -8.50 -21.62 -11.47
C GLY A 296 -9.49 -20.97 -10.53
N ASP A 297 -10.75 -21.33 -10.75
CA ASP A 297 -11.88 -21.07 -9.88
C ASP A 297 -11.39 -21.16 -8.45
N GLY A 298 -11.30 -20.00 -7.79
CA GLY A 298 -10.95 -19.89 -6.40
C GLY A 298 -12.08 -20.51 -5.60
N GLY A 299 -12.09 -21.83 -5.55
CA GLY A 299 -12.95 -22.63 -4.70
C GLY A 299 -12.73 -22.18 -3.27
N ASP A 300 -13.69 -21.40 -2.79
CA ASP A 300 -14.34 -21.59 -1.50
C ASP A 300 -13.52 -22.42 -0.49
N LEU A 301 -12.53 -21.78 0.14
CA LEU A 301 -11.87 -22.29 1.34
C LEU A 301 -12.77 -22.03 2.56
N GLY A 302 -13.95 -22.63 2.56
CA GLY A 302 -15.02 -22.36 3.53
C GLY A 302 -15.92 -23.57 3.81
N GLY A 303 -15.36 -24.79 3.86
CA GLY A 303 -16.15 -26.00 4.03
C GLY A 303 -15.45 -27.14 4.75
N ASP A 304 -14.99 -26.92 5.98
CA ASP A 304 -14.58 -28.02 6.86
C ASP A 304 -15.66 -28.32 7.89
N ASP A 305 -16.57 -29.17 7.43
CA ASP A 305 -17.50 -30.00 8.17
C ASP A 305 -16.71 -30.93 9.13
N PHE A 306 -16.39 -30.45 10.34
CA PHE A 306 -15.85 -31.29 11.42
C PHE A 306 -16.97 -31.98 12.19
N GLY A 307 -17.51 -33.03 11.58
CA GLY A 307 -18.28 -34.07 12.25
C GLY A 307 -17.43 -35.31 12.53
N GLY A 308 -17.23 -35.62 13.80
CA GLY A 308 -17.07 -37.00 14.29
C GLY A 308 -15.73 -37.37 14.92
N GLY A 309 -15.82 -37.98 16.11
CA GLY A 309 -14.84 -38.99 16.54
C GLY A 309 -13.97 -38.64 17.74
N ASP A 310 -14.59 -38.59 18.91
CA ASP A 310 -14.35 -39.44 20.08
C ASP A 310 -12.93 -40.01 20.36
N ASP A 311 -12.62 -40.09 21.66
CA ASP A 311 -11.56 -40.87 22.32
C ASP A 311 -10.12 -40.35 22.23
N PHE A 312 -9.66 -39.71 23.32
CA PHE A 312 -8.43 -40.01 24.09
C PHE A 312 -8.49 -39.08 25.32
N GLY A 313 -8.68 -39.57 26.55
CA GLY A 313 -7.77 -40.46 27.25
C GLY A 313 -7.10 -39.64 28.36
N GLY A 314 -7.54 -39.86 29.60
CA GLY A 314 -7.09 -39.11 30.78
C GLY A 314 -5.59 -39.21 31.06
N GLY A 315 -5.07 -38.15 31.68
CA GLY A 315 -3.68 -38.07 32.14
C GLY A 315 -3.54 -36.99 33.21
N ASP A 316 -3.79 -37.41 34.44
CA ASP A 316 -3.43 -36.73 35.68
C ASP A 316 -1.91 -36.58 35.81
N SER A 317 -1.43 -35.37 36.12
CA SER A 317 -0.09 -35.05 36.64
C SER A 317 -0.17 -33.60 37.12
N GLY A 318 -0.36 -33.34 38.41
CA GLY A 318 0.73 -33.31 39.39
C GLY A 318 1.57 -32.05 39.13
N GLY A 319 1.36 -30.92 39.81
CA GLY A 319 1.70 -30.77 41.22
C GLY A 319 3.21 -30.49 41.33
N GLY A 320 3.60 -29.22 41.33
CA GLY A 320 5.01 -28.82 41.35
C GLY A 320 5.19 -27.36 41.77
N ASP A 321 5.08 -27.15 43.08
CA ASP A 321 5.51 -26.00 43.87
C ASP A 321 7.05 -25.89 43.87
N PHE A 322 7.60 -24.73 43.48
CA PHE A 322 8.98 -24.30 43.71
C PHE A 322 8.97 -22.75 43.66
N GLY A 323 8.99 -22.06 44.80
CA GLY A 323 10.23 -21.66 45.50
C GLY A 323 10.75 -20.36 44.90
N ASP A 324 10.35 -19.20 45.42
CA ASP A 324 11.09 -18.44 46.46
C ASP A 324 12.60 -18.40 46.22
N PHE A 325 13.09 -17.27 45.71
CA PHE A 325 14.48 -16.84 45.89
C PHE A 325 14.54 -15.30 45.94
N GLY A 326 14.48 -14.78 47.17
CA GLY A 326 15.56 -14.00 47.79
C GLY A 326 16.14 -12.80 47.01
N GLY A 327 15.90 -11.61 47.53
CA GLY A 327 16.73 -10.44 47.27
C GLY A 327 18.08 -10.51 47.98
N PHE A 328 19.04 -9.72 47.50
CA PHE A 328 20.19 -9.22 48.24
C PHE A 328 20.63 -7.87 47.65
N ASP A 329 20.89 -6.94 48.59
CA ASP A 329 21.55 -5.62 48.57
C ASP A 329 21.08 -4.50 47.62
#